data_AF-A0A5A9NB40-F1
#
_entry.id   AF-A0A5A9NB40-F1
#
_cell.length_a   1.000
_cell.length_b   1.000
_cell.length_c   1.000
_cell.angle_alpha   90.00
_cell.angle_beta   90.00
_cell.angle_gamma   90.00
#
_symmetry.space_group_name_H-M   'P 1'
#
loop_
_entity.id
_entity.type
_entity.pdbx_description
1 polymer ?
#
loop_
_entity_poly.entity_id
_entity_poly.type
_entity_poly.pdbx_seq_one_letter_code
_entity_poly.pdbx_strand_id
1 'polypeptide(L)'
;MATEVFFIQRTQASAIRSTTRGRIIDYITESCTLFVTWGEDQMDTNMEDTLAPGENTPQSSTSGLSETAPDLPDFNHGSDTNEPDLETLLTNLMSKVCSEDIPSGNMINVCRDNVMDGAKRAFARRSFNPEAKISVVFMDDSMQAEGAVDEGGPSREFFRLLMMAIKESTLFTGPENNKNLSLDSHALHRGLYKTYGVMISVALLHGGVMPAFFSERLFKNLFSITSSSSPPTLDEITDLDLQTKLRKIFEAGDITAARAAIEECAESLSLLGSLRYIGTMEEREQLVQAATTFFVEGRTKEALEHFFWRTKNWKLRAEDLMSLFKAELSCPGSNRWRLEKKVEGYWRDFLVDVEDGVFEIELQQILIFASGADRIPALGFTPQPTIGFIHEIGRNYPEANTCLVKLKLPIHETYENFTKYMFEGIIQSPTFGMA
;
A
#
# COMPACT_ATOMS: atom_id res chain seq x y z
N MET A 1 31.02 -22.99 1.88
CA MET A 1 30.06 -23.21 2.98
C MET A 1 30.52 -22.36 4.14
N ALA A 2 30.01 -21.12 4.25
CA ALA A 2 30.20 -20.31 5.45
C ALA A 2 29.09 -20.72 6.44
N THR A 3 29.46 -21.07 7.65
CA THR A 3 28.51 -21.38 8.72
C THR A 3 28.46 -20.16 9.61
N GLU A 4 27.45 -19.32 9.43
CA GLU A 4 27.26 -18.12 10.26
C GLU A 4 26.79 -18.55 11.66
N VAL A 5 27.40 -17.99 12.70
CA VAL A 5 27.08 -18.26 14.11
C VAL A 5 26.33 -17.05 14.66
N PHE A 6 25.15 -17.29 15.24
CA PHE A 6 24.33 -16.26 15.87
C PHE A 6 24.02 -16.66 17.32
N PHE A 7 23.85 -15.65 18.18
CA PHE A 7 23.48 -15.84 19.57
C PHE A 7 22.02 -15.43 19.78
N ILE A 8 21.29 -16.19 20.60
CA ILE A 8 19.88 -15.95 20.91
C ILE A 8 19.74 -15.82 22.41
N GLN A 9 19.24 -14.68 22.86
CA GLN A 9 18.86 -14.45 24.25
C GLN A 9 17.34 -14.43 24.36
N ARG A 10 16.77 -15.37 25.14
CA ARG A 10 15.35 -15.43 25.50
C ARG A 10 15.17 -14.93 26.94
N THR A 11 14.13 -14.14 27.19
CA THR A 11 13.83 -13.60 28.52
C THR A 11 13.08 -14.56 29.44
N GLN A 12 12.37 -15.58 28.93
CA GLN A 12 11.76 -16.65 29.74
C GLN A 12 11.56 -17.93 28.88
N ALA A 13 11.91 -19.10 29.44
CA ALA A 13 11.83 -20.47 28.90
C ALA A 13 13.02 -21.04 28.07
N SER A 14 13.17 -22.38 28.19
CA SER A 14 14.34 -23.28 28.06
C SER A 14 15.40 -23.00 26.98
N ALA A 15 16.67 -23.14 27.36
CA ALA A 15 17.83 -22.98 26.48
C ALA A 15 17.85 -23.98 25.30
N ILE A 16 18.06 -23.46 24.08
CA ILE A 16 18.25 -24.26 22.87
C ILE A 16 19.67 -24.87 22.92
N ARG A 17 19.77 -26.21 22.82
CA ARG A 17 21.07 -26.90 22.87
C ARG A 17 21.75 -26.86 21.49
N SER A 18 23.08 -26.86 21.47
CA SER A 18 23.92 -26.82 20.26
C SER A 18 23.74 -28.00 19.30
N THR A 19 22.99 -29.04 19.69
CA THR A 19 22.72 -30.23 18.88
C THR A 19 21.37 -30.19 18.15
N THR A 20 20.65 -29.07 18.18
CA THR A 20 19.29 -28.97 17.61
C THR A 20 19.35 -28.72 16.09
N ARG A 21 18.58 -29.46 15.29
CA ARG A 21 18.49 -29.32 13.82
C ARG A 21 17.03 -29.10 13.40
N GLY A 22 16.75 -28.05 12.63
CA GLY A 22 15.40 -27.64 12.20
C GLY A 22 15.30 -26.12 12.03
N ARG A 23 14.14 -25.59 11.59
CA ARG A 23 13.91 -24.12 11.58
C ARG A 23 13.57 -23.68 13.00
N ILE A 24 14.10 -22.53 13.41
CA ILE A 24 13.99 -22.09 14.81
C ILE A 24 12.56 -21.77 15.25
N ILE A 25 11.72 -21.39 14.28
CA ILE A 25 10.30 -21.09 14.48
C ILE A 25 9.50 -22.33 14.91
N ASP A 26 9.97 -23.52 14.55
CA ASP A 26 9.35 -24.79 14.92
C ASP A 26 9.46 -25.07 16.44
N TYR A 27 10.26 -24.28 17.18
CA TYR A 27 10.48 -24.39 18.63
C TYR A 27 9.94 -23.18 19.42
N ILE A 28 9.08 -22.35 18.80
CA ILE A 28 8.41 -21.21 19.42
C ILE A 28 6.93 -21.58 19.62
N THR A 29 6.56 -21.97 20.83
CA THR A 29 5.18 -22.39 21.15
C THR A 29 4.30 -21.25 21.68
N GLU A 30 4.88 -20.09 21.96
CA GLU A 30 4.18 -18.92 22.50
C GLU A 30 4.74 -17.63 21.90
N SER A 31 3.92 -16.58 21.85
CA SER A 31 4.32 -15.27 21.29
C SER A 31 5.44 -14.66 22.13
N CYS A 32 6.64 -14.52 21.55
CA CYS A 32 7.80 -13.96 22.22
C CYS A 32 8.62 -13.05 21.30
N THR A 33 9.26 -12.04 21.87
CA THR A 33 10.22 -11.17 21.15
C THR A 33 11.59 -11.85 21.12
N LEU A 34 12.15 -12.03 19.92
CA LEU A 34 13.49 -12.57 19.70
C LEU A 34 14.47 -11.46 19.35
N PHE A 35 15.57 -11.38 20.11
CA PHE A 35 16.71 -10.55 19.77
C PHE A 35 17.77 -11.42 19.12
N VAL A 36 18.08 -11.14 17.86
CA VAL A 36 19.14 -11.82 17.09
C VAL A 36 20.29 -10.84 16.92
N THR A 37 21.44 -11.16 17.50
CA THR A 37 22.68 -10.40 17.30
C THR A 37 23.65 -11.22 16.47
N TRP A 38 24.19 -10.58 15.43
CA TRP A 38 25.24 -11.12 14.58
C TRP A 38 26.58 -10.99 15.30
N GLY A 39 27.28 -12.10 15.52
CA GLY A 39 28.65 -12.06 16.04
C GLY A 39 29.62 -11.70 14.92
N GLU A 40 30.47 -10.69 15.13
CA GLU A 40 31.62 -10.47 14.24
C GLU A 40 32.67 -11.56 14.48
N ASP A 41 33.26 -12.07 13.39
CA ASP A 41 34.37 -13.03 13.41
C ASP A 41 35.56 -12.46 14.20
N GLN A 42 35.69 -12.83 15.47
CA GLN A 42 36.90 -12.64 16.26
C GLN A 42 37.69 -13.94 16.27
N MET A 43 38.81 -13.94 15.56
CA MET A 43 39.87 -14.94 15.76
C MET A 43 40.58 -14.68 17.09
N ASP A 44 40.69 -15.77 17.88
CA ASP A 44 41.63 -16.06 18.96
C ASP A 44 41.58 -15.27 20.29
N THR A 45 41.23 -15.96 21.39
CA THR A 45 42.12 -16.38 22.49
C THR A 45 41.36 -16.61 23.82
N ASN A 46 41.67 -17.75 24.46
CA ASN A 46 41.51 -18.14 25.86
C ASN A 46 40.86 -17.16 26.87
N MET A 47 39.83 -17.63 27.58
CA MET A 47 39.83 -17.55 29.05
C MET A 47 38.92 -18.62 29.67
N GLU A 48 39.54 -19.46 30.49
CA GLU A 48 38.94 -20.41 31.43
C GLU A 48 38.18 -19.70 32.56
N ASP A 49 37.24 -20.46 33.14
CA ASP A 49 36.81 -20.46 34.55
C ASP A 49 36.37 -19.16 35.21
N THR A 50 35.08 -19.09 35.60
CA THR A 50 34.72 -19.06 37.03
C THR A 50 33.22 -19.33 37.30
N LEU A 51 32.96 -20.54 37.78
CA LEU A 51 32.19 -20.89 39.00
C LEU A 51 30.86 -20.16 39.32
N ALA A 52 29.78 -20.96 39.29
CA ALA A 52 28.66 -20.84 40.22
C ALA A 52 29.11 -21.06 41.67
N PRO A 53 28.37 -20.52 42.66
CA PRO A 53 27.51 -21.37 43.51
C PRO A 53 26.17 -20.66 43.79
N GLY A 54 25.05 -21.27 44.18
CA GLY A 54 24.73 -22.56 44.76
C GLY A 54 23.48 -22.33 45.65
N GLU A 55 22.42 -23.11 45.39
CA GLU A 55 21.35 -23.58 46.30
C GLU A 55 20.72 -22.65 47.36
N ASN A 56 19.38 -22.51 47.32
CA ASN A 56 18.48 -23.27 48.22
C ASN A 56 17.02 -22.81 48.12
N THR A 57 16.13 -23.77 47.86
CA THR A 57 14.68 -23.71 48.08
C THR A 57 14.39 -23.72 49.59
N PRO A 58 13.20 -23.29 50.05
CA PRO A 58 12.23 -24.32 50.43
C PRO A 58 10.76 -24.00 50.11
N GLN A 59 10.03 -25.08 49.86
CA GLN A 59 8.57 -25.15 49.79
C GLN A 59 7.92 -24.85 51.15
N SER A 60 6.79 -24.14 51.17
CA SER A 60 5.70 -24.46 52.10
C SER A 60 4.33 -24.04 51.53
N SER A 61 3.47 -25.03 51.41
CA SER A 61 2.03 -24.97 51.18
C SER A 61 1.25 -24.34 52.34
N THR A 62 0.23 -23.52 52.06
CA THR A 62 -1.10 -23.60 52.72
C THR A 62 -2.14 -22.70 52.03
N SER A 63 -3.19 -23.35 51.55
CA SER A 63 -4.62 -22.99 51.44
C SER A 63 -5.14 -21.63 51.94
N GLY A 64 -6.05 -21.01 51.17
CA GLY A 64 -7.09 -20.13 51.73
C GLY A 64 -7.83 -19.20 50.76
N LEU A 65 -8.98 -19.67 50.24
CA LEU A 65 -10.24 -18.94 50.01
C LEU A 65 -10.31 -17.77 48.99
N SER A 66 -10.90 -18.10 47.83
CA SER A 66 -12.01 -17.43 47.11
C SER A 66 -12.38 -15.99 47.49
N GLU A 67 -12.33 -15.09 46.50
CA GLU A 67 -13.45 -14.18 46.19
C GLU A 67 -13.37 -13.68 44.73
N THR A 68 -14.56 -13.52 44.15
CA THR A 68 -14.95 -13.45 42.74
C THR A 68 -14.49 -12.22 41.94
N ALA A 69 -14.17 -12.41 40.65
CA ALA A 69 -14.23 -11.38 39.61
C ALA A 69 -15.18 -11.84 38.47
N PRO A 70 -16.00 -10.95 37.89
CA PRO A 70 -17.15 -11.32 37.06
C PRO A 70 -16.77 -11.72 35.62
N ASP A 71 -17.55 -12.66 35.08
CA ASP A 71 -17.57 -13.07 33.68
C ASP A 71 -17.69 -11.87 32.73
N LEU A 72 -16.76 -11.76 31.78
CA LEU A 72 -16.89 -10.97 30.57
C LEU A 72 -17.25 -11.92 29.41
N PRO A 73 -18.19 -11.56 28.54
CA PRO A 73 -18.78 -12.45 27.55
C PRO A 73 -17.76 -12.87 26.49
N ASP A 74 -17.77 -14.16 26.21
CA ASP A 74 -17.02 -14.83 25.14
C ASP A 74 -17.53 -14.34 23.77
N PHE A 75 -16.91 -13.27 23.24
CA PHE A 75 -17.11 -12.85 21.86
C PHE A 75 -16.22 -13.70 20.96
N ASN A 76 -16.70 -14.92 20.71
CA ASN A 76 -16.23 -15.75 19.62
C ASN A 76 -16.69 -15.12 18.29
N HIS A 77 -16.00 -14.07 17.84
CA HIS A 77 -16.14 -13.57 16.48
C HIS A 77 -15.39 -14.53 15.56
N GLY A 78 -16.14 -15.40 14.88
CA GLY A 78 -15.63 -16.18 13.76
C GLY A 78 -14.98 -15.25 12.73
N SER A 79 -13.68 -15.44 12.52
CA SER A 79 -12.91 -14.75 11.49
C SER A 79 -13.24 -15.35 10.12
N ASP A 80 -14.33 -14.89 9.50
CA ASP A 80 -14.47 -14.94 8.06
C ASP A 80 -13.58 -13.84 7.46
N THR A 81 -12.28 -14.10 7.33
CA THR A 81 -11.36 -13.28 6.55
C THR A 81 -10.68 -14.18 5.53
N ASN A 82 -11.33 -14.35 4.38
CA ASN A 82 -10.71 -14.83 3.14
C ASN A 82 -9.81 -13.74 2.52
N GLU A 83 -9.15 -12.91 3.35
CA GLU A 83 -8.13 -11.99 2.86
C GLU A 83 -6.83 -12.78 2.71
N PRO A 84 -6.23 -12.81 1.50
CA PRO A 84 -4.94 -13.45 1.30
C PRO A 84 -3.91 -12.81 2.23
N ASP A 85 -3.06 -13.64 2.84
CA ASP A 85 -1.96 -13.13 3.66
C ASP A 85 -1.02 -12.24 2.83
N LEU A 86 -0.25 -11.40 3.52
CA LEU A 86 0.67 -10.44 2.88
C LEU A 86 1.68 -11.14 1.94
N GLU A 87 2.09 -12.35 2.30
CA GLU A 87 3.02 -13.16 1.49
C GLU A 87 2.37 -13.57 0.16
N THR A 88 1.12 -14.01 0.19
CA THR A 88 0.31 -14.37 -0.98
C THR A 88 0.04 -13.13 -1.84
N LEU A 89 -0.28 -11.98 -1.22
CA LEU A 89 -0.48 -10.72 -1.93
C LEU A 89 0.79 -10.27 -2.66
N LEU A 90 1.94 -10.28 -1.98
CA LEU A 90 3.22 -9.89 -2.55
C LEU A 90 3.68 -10.88 -3.63
N THR A 91 3.53 -12.18 -3.39
CA THR A 91 3.89 -13.23 -4.37
C THR A 91 3.07 -13.09 -5.65
N ASN A 92 1.77 -12.84 -5.53
CA ASN A 92 0.91 -12.59 -6.68
C ASN A 92 1.29 -11.29 -7.41
N LEU A 93 1.68 -10.23 -6.68
CA LEU A 93 2.12 -8.95 -7.27
C LEU A 93 3.44 -9.13 -8.03
N MET A 94 4.38 -9.88 -7.46
CA MET A 94 5.66 -10.20 -8.09
C MET A 94 5.49 -11.10 -9.31
N SER A 95 4.52 -12.02 -9.29
CA SER A 95 4.23 -12.93 -10.41
C SER A 95 3.75 -12.22 -11.69
N LYS A 96 3.27 -10.97 -11.56
CA LYS A 96 2.85 -10.12 -12.67
C LYS A 96 3.98 -9.38 -13.36
N VAL A 97 5.18 -9.39 -12.78
CA VAL A 97 6.36 -8.80 -13.42
C VAL A 97 6.72 -9.66 -14.62
N CYS A 98 6.32 -9.21 -15.81
CA CYS A 98 6.36 -10.00 -17.04
C CYS A 98 7.81 -10.42 -17.37
N SER A 99 8.02 -11.72 -17.56
CA SER A 99 9.33 -12.33 -17.81
C SER A 99 9.53 -12.59 -19.31
N GLU A 100 10.48 -11.87 -19.90
CA GLU A 100 11.62 -12.45 -20.65
C GLU A 100 12.59 -11.33 -21.10
N ASP A 101 12.06 -10.17 -21.51
CA ASP A 101 12.86 -9.02 -21.97
C ASP A 101 12.85 -7.85 -20.96
N ILE A 102 13.99 -7.14 -20.87
CA ILE A 102 14.14 -5.90 -20.08
C ILE A 102 13.96 -4.71 -21.02
N PRO A 103 12.87 -3.94 -20.92
CA PRO A 103 12.70 -2.75 -21.75
C PRO A 103 13.84 -1.76 -21.51
N SER A 104 14.31 -1.09 -22.56
CA SER A 104 15.34 -0.04 -22.43
C SER A 104 14.92 1.09 -21.48
N GLY A 105 13.61 1.36 -21.37
CA GLY A 105 13.03 2.29 -20.40
C GLY A 105 13.29 1.90 -18.94
N ASN A 106 13.48 0.61 -18.65
CA ASN A 106 13.67 0.02 -17.34
C ASN A 106 15.14 -0.27 -16.98
N MET A 107 16.09 0.11 -17.85
CA MET A 107 17.52 0.06 -17.54
C MET A 107 17.93 1.30 -16.74
N ILE A 108 18.29 1.12 -15.48
CA ILE A 108 18.58 2.19 -14.54
C ILE A 108 20.09 2.27 -14.33
N ASN A 109 20.69 3.37 -14.81
CA ASN A 109 22.10 3.66 -14.58
C ASN A 109 22.24 4.68 -13.45
N VAL A 110 22.96 4.33 -12.40
CA VAL A 110 23.05 5.12 -11.16
C VAL A 110 24.47 5.13 -10.61
N CYS A 111 24.85 6.22 -9.96
CA CYS A 111 26.06 6.28 -9.14
C CYS A 111 25.69 6.02 -7.68
N ARG A 112 26.54 5.29 -6.93
CA ARG A 112 26.28 5.01 -5.51
C ARG A 112 26.20 6.29 -4.67
N ASP A 113 27.06 7.26 -4.96
CA ASP A 113 27.12 8.53 -4.24
C ASP A 113 25.96 9.48 -4.56
N ASN A 114 25.24 9.23 -5.66
CA ASN A 114 24.09 10.04 -6.06
C ASN A 114 22.98 9.23 -6.73
N VAL A 115 22.49 8.22 -6.00
CA VAL A 115 21.46 7.30 -6.50
C VAL A 115 20.16 8.02 -6.90
N MET A 116 19.81 9.09 -6.20
CA MET A 116 18.57 9.83 -6.39
C MET A 116 18.50 10.53 -7.75
N ASP A 117 19.61 11.11 -8.21
CA ASP A 117 19.68 11.81 -9.50
C ASP A 117 19.44 10.86 -10.68
N GLY A 118 20.11 9.69 -10.66
CA GLY A 118 19.88 8.63 -11.66
C GLY A 118 18.46 8.07 -11.61
N ALA A 119 17.93 7.84 -10.40
CA ALA A 119 16.56 7.36 -10.21
C ALA A 119 15.54 8.36 -10.76
N LYS A 120 15.63 9.66 -10.43
CA LYS A 120 14.72 10.69 -10.94
C LYS A 120 14.66 10.69 -12.46
N ARG A 121 15.81 10.61 -13.14
CA ARG A 121 15.86 10.50 -14.61
C ARG A 121 15.19 9.23 -15.11
N ALA A 122 15.48 8.07 -14.51
CA ALA A 122 14.95 6.79 -14.97
C ALA A 122 13.42 6.70 -14.84
N PHE A 123 12.89 7.05 -13.67
CA PHE A 123 11.45 6.99 -13.38
C PHE A 123 10.65 8.08 -14.08
N ALA A 124 11.28 9.17 -14.53
CA ALA A 124 10.63 10.20 -15.33
C ALA A 124 10.52 9.85 -16.82
N ARG A 125 11.12 8.74 -17.29
CA ARG A 125 11.04 8.34 -18.69
C ARG A 125 9.62 7.95 -19.06
N ARG A 126 9.14 8.42 -20.21
CA ARG A 126 7.83 8.04 -20.76
C ARG A 126 7.70 6.54 -21.04
N SER A 127 8.83 5.89 -21.33
CA SER A 127 8.91 4.46 -21.61
C SER A 127 9.14 3.59 -20.37
N PHE A 128 9.25 4.18 -19.17
CA PHE A 128 9.41 3.40 -17.95
C PHE A 128 8.12 2.63 -17.65
N ASN A 129 8.23 1.31 -17.52
CA ASN A 129 7.13 0.45 -17.15
C ASN A 129 7.34 -0.11 -15.74
N PRO A 130 6.61 0.35 -14.70
CA PRO A 130 6.78 -0.13 -13.33
C PRO A 130 6.44 -1.62 -13.13
N GLU A 131 5.79 -2.27 -14.10
CA GLU A 131 5.44 -3.70 -14.07
C GLU A 131 6.45 -4.57 -14.85
N ALA A 132 7.40 -3.97 -15.57
CA ALA A 132 8.41 -4.72 -16.30
C ALA A 132 9.66 -4.95 -15.44
N LYS A 133 10.42 -6.01 -15.78
CA LYS A 133 11.70 -6.32 -15.13
C LYS A 133 12.64 -5.10 -15.18
N ILE A 134 13.31 -4.83 -14.07
CA ILE A 134 14.26 -3.73 -13.92
C ILE A 134 15.67 -4.31 -13.98
N SER A 135 16.57 -3.61 -14.70
CA SER A 135 18.01 -3.87 -14.65
C SER A 135 18.71 -2.64 -14.13
N VAL A 136 19.54 -2.80 -13.12
CA VAL A 136 20.35 -1.73 -12.56
C VAL A 136 21.82 -1.91 -12.91
N VAL A 137 22.44 -0.83 -13.37
CA VAL A 137 23.88 -0.73 -13.57
C VAL A 137 24.42 0.39 -12.70
N PHE A 138 25.33 0.05 -11.80
CA PHE A 138 26.09 1.06 -11.06
C PHE A 138 27.22 1.59 -11.94
N MET A 139 27.39 2.91 -11.95
CA MET A 139 28.38 3.62 -12.75
C MET A 139 29.35 4.33 -11.83
N ASP A 140 30.65 4.21 -12.12
CA ASP A 140 31.70 4.95 -11.42
C ASP A 140 31.85 6.39 -11.95
N ASP A 141 32.76 7.15 -11.33
CA ASP A 141 33.06 8.54 -11.69
C ASP A 141 33.59 8.71 -13.14
N SER A 142 34.05 7.62 -13.76
CA SER A 142 34.54 7.59 -15.14
C SER A 142 33.45 7.11 -16.12
N MET A 143 32.20 6.97 -15.67
CA MET A 143 31.09 6.39 -16.43
C MET A 143 31.37 4.96 -16.92
N GLN A 144 32.15 4.19 -16.18
CA GLN A 144 32.35 2.76 -16.40
C GLN A 144 31.35 1.99 -15.54
N ALA A 145 30.80 0.90 -16.07
CA ALA A 145 29.93 0.02 -15.29
C ALA A 145 30.72 -0.71 -14.19
N GLU A 146 30.27 -0.57 -12.95
CA GLU A 146 30.80 -1.25 -11.77
C GLU A 146 30.17 -2.65 -11.65
N GLY A 147 30.92 -3.69 -12.03
CA GLY A 147 30.56 -5.09 -11.75
C GLY A 147 29.80 -5.84 -12.84
N ALA A 148 29.19 -6.95 -12.46
CA ALA A 148 28.58 -7.94 -13.36
C ALA A 148 27.11 -7.64 -13.70
N VAL A 149 26.54 -8.42 -14.63
CA VAL A 149 25.13 -8.37 -15.06
C VAL A 149 24.18 -8.47 -13.85
N ASP A 150 23.12 -7.66 -13.83
CA ASP A 150 22.12 -7.66 -12.77
C ASP A 150 21.25 -8.93 -12.81
N GLU A 151 21.65 -9.93 -12.02
CA GLU A 151 20.83 -11.12 -11.72
C GLU A 151 19.97 -10.93 -10.44
N GLY A 152 19.84 -9.70 -9.94
CA GLY A 152 19.07 -9.36 -8.74
C GLY A 152 19.90 -8.71 -7.62
N GLY A 153 21.23 -8.82 -7.66
CA GLY A 153 22.11 -8.19 -6.67
C GLY A 153 22.09 -6.65 -6.74
N PRO A 154 22.50 -6.07 -7.88
CA PRO A 154 22.48 -4.63 -8.11
C PRO A 154 21.10 -3.98 -7.88
N SER A 155 20.03 -4.61 -8.37
CA SER A 155 18.66 -4.09 -8.18
C SER A 155 18.24 -4.04 -6.70
N ARG A 156 18.53 -5.07 -5.89
CA ARG A 156 18.28 -5.05 -4.43
C ARG A 156 19.07 -3.93 -3.74
N GLU A 157 20.36 -3.79 -4.07
CA GLU A 157 21.21 -2.72 -3.51
C GLU A 157 20.65 -1.35 -3.86
N PHE A 158 20.28 -1.13 -5.12
CA PHE A 158 19.69 0.11 -5.58
C PHE A 158 18.40 0.47 -4.85
N PHE A 159 17.47 -0.46 -4.67
CA PHE A 159 16.23 -0.16 -3.95
C PHE A 159 16.48 0.21 -2.48
N ARG A 160 17.46 -0.43 -1.83
CA ARG A 160 17.86 -0.06 -0.47
C ARG A 160 18.42 1.36 -0.42
N LEU A 161 19.36 1.70 -1.32
CA LEU A 161 19.96 3.04 -1.41
C LEU A 161 18.93 4.10 -1.79
N LEU A 162 18.04 3.79 -2.73
CA LEU A 162 16.94 4.65 -3.16
C LEU A 162 16.02 4.97 -1.98
N MET A 163 15.61 3.96 -1.19
CA MET A 163 14.74 4.17 -0.05
C MET A 163 15.40 5.06 1.02
N MET A 164 16.70 4.88 1.27
CA MET A 164 17.47 5.77 2.15
C MET A 164 17.50 7.21 1.62
N ALA A 165 17.78 7.39 0.33
CA ALA A 165 17.81 8.71 -0.29
C ALA A 165 16.42 9.40 -0.32
N ILE A 166 15.34 8.61 -0.44
CA ILE A 166 13.97 9.11 -0.34
C ILE A 166 13.67 9.58 1.10
N LYS A 167 14.02 8.76 2.10
CA LYS A 167 13.85 9.07 3.53
C LYS A 167 14.53 10.39 3.93
N GLU A 168 15.72 10.65 3.39
CA GLU A 168 16.51 11.87 3.66
C GLU A 168 16.17 13.06 2.75
N SER A 169 15.19 12.90 1.84
CA SER A 169 14.80 13.99 0.94
C SER A 169 13.98 15.07 1.65
N THR A 170 13.98 16.27 1.07
CA THR A 170 13.17 17.41 1.54
C THR A 170 11.66 17.22 1.42
N LEU A 171 11.21 16.16 0.74
CA LEU A 171 9.77 15.84 0.60
C LEU A 171 9.18 15.18 1.84
N PHE A 172 10.02 14.82 2.81
CA PHE A 172 9.62 14.26 4.09
C PHE A 172 10.18 15.09 5.25
N THR A 173 9.42 15.16 6.33
CA THR A 173 9.78 15.91 7.54
C THR A 173 9.33 15.15 8.79
N GLY A 174 9.93 15.47 9.94
CA GLY A 174 9.68 14.82 11.22
C GLY A 174 10.76 13.81 11.63
N PRO A 175 10.55 13.11 12.75
CA PRO A 175 11.52 12.18 13.32
C PRO A 175 11.91 11.04 12.37
N GLU A 176 13.09 10.47 12.58
CA GLU A 176 13.73 9.55 11.63
C GLU A 176 12.86 8.36 11.18
N ASN A 177 12.10 7.76 12.10
CA ASN A 177 11.21 6.62 11.83
C ASN A 177 9.72 6.99 11.95
N ASN A 178 9.40 8.29 11.83
CA ASN A 178 8.05 8.80 11.99
C ASN A 178 7.82 10.05 11.12
N LYS A 179 8.18 9.96 9.84
CA LYS A 179 8.13 11.10 8.91
C LYS A 179 6.75 11.28 8.28
N ASN A 180 6.34 12.53 8.13
CA ASN A 180 5.21 12.98 7.32
C ASN A 180 5.70 13.58 6.00
N LEU A 181 4.79 13.82 5.06
CA LEU A 181 5.11 14.63 3.88
C LEU A 181 5.41 16.07 4.30
N SER A 182 6.45 16.63 3.71
CA SER A 182 6.67 18.07 3.70
C SER A 182 6.02 18.65 2.43
N LEU A 183 5.58 19.91 2.48
CA LEU A 183 5.11 20.63 1.30
C LEU A 183 6.26 21.43 0.67
N ASP A 184 6.63 21.05 -0.54
CA ASP A 184 7.55 21.75 -1.43
C ASP A 184 6.78 22.05 -2.73
N SER A 185 6.42 23.32 -2.92
CA SER A 185 5.61 23.77 -4.06
C SER A 185 6.33 23.58 -5.40
N HIS A 186 7.67 23.70 -5.42
CA HIS A 186 8.46 23.50 -6.62
C HIS A 186 8.48 22.02 -7.00
N ALA A 187 8.69 21.14 -6.02
CA ALA A 187 8.63 19.69 -6.20
C ALA A 187 7.23 19.23 -6.63
N LEU A 188 6.18 19.84 -6.08
CA LEU A 188 4.79 19.57 -6.45
C LEU A 188 4.54 19.89 -7.93
N HIS A 189 4.90 21.11 -8.35
CA HIS A 189 4.73 21.55 -9.73
C HIS A 189 5.52 20.69 -10.73
N ARG A 190 6.71 20.21 -10.35
CA ARG A 190 7.52 19.31 -11.18
C ARG A 190 7.10 17.84 -11.14
N GLY A 191 6.04 17.49 -10.40
CA GLY A 191 5.56 16.11 -10.30
C GLY A 191 6.47 15.17 -9.52
N LEU A 192 7.30 15.69 -8.60
CA LEU A 192 8.24 14.87 -7.83
C LEU A 192 7.53 13.98 -6.81
N TYR A 193 6.46 14.43 -6.16
CA TYR A 193 5.67 13.56 -5.26
C TYR A 193 5.12 12.34 -5.99
N LYS A 194 4.61 12.53 -7.21
CA LYS A 194 4.18 11.45 -8.10
C LYS A 194 5.33 10.50 -8.42
N THR A 195 6.49 11.06 -8.77
CA THR A 195 7.69 10.28 -9.09
C THR A 195 8.15 9.45 -7.88
N TYR A 196 8.15 10.04 -6.69
CA TYR A 196 8.56 9.37 -5.45
C TYR A 196 7.56 8.30 -5.02
N GLY A 197 6.26 8.55 -5.19
CA GLY A 197 5.23 7.53 -5.01
C GLY A 197 5.50 6.30 -5.88
N VAL A 198 5.79 6.50 -7.18
CA VAL A 198 6.16 5.39 -8.09
C VAL A 198 7.45 4.69 -7.65
N MET A 199 8.48 5.44 -7.26
CA MET A 199 9.75 4.88 -6.77
C MET A 199 9.55 3.97 -5.57
N ILE A 200 8.74 4.40 -4.59
CA ILE A 200 8.45 3.63 -3.38
C ILE A 200 7.63 2.38 -3.70
N SER A 201 6.61 2.51 -4.56
CA SER A 201 5.83 1.35 -5.01
C SER A 201 6.69 0.33 -5.74
N VAL A 202 7.58 0.77 -6.63
CA VAL A 202 8.49 -0.12 -7.36
C VAL A 202 9.54 -0.74 -6.43
N ALA A 203 10.08 0.01 -5.47
CA ALA A 203 11.02 -0.52 -4.48
C ALA A 203 10.37 -1.59 -3.58
N LEU A 204 9.10 -1.41 -3.22
CA LEU A 204 8.32 -2.39 -2.48
C LEU A 204 8.07 -3.65 -3.33
N LEU A 205 7.56 -3.47 -4.56
CA LEU A 205 7.15 -4.57 -5.44
C LEU A 205 8.33 -5.41 -5.97
N HIS A 206 9.40 -4.75 -6.42
CA HIS A 206 10.56 -5.42 -7.05
C HIS A 206 11.66 -5.74 -6.05
N GLY A 207 11.89 -4.85 -5.08
CA GLY A 207 12.98 -4.97 -4.12
C GLY A 207 12.58 -5.52 -2.75
N GLY A 208 11.28 -5.63 -2.45
CA GLY A 208 10.80 -5.94 -1.11
C GLY A 208 11.17 -4.87 -0.07
N VAL A 209 11.56 -3.67 -0.50
CA VAL A 209 12.03 -2.61 0.41
C VAL A 209 10.85 -1.76 0.83
N MET A 210 10.50 -1.84 2.12
CA MET A 210 9.36 -1.09 2.68
C MET A 210 9.76 0.33 3.12
N PRO A 211 8.87 1.33 2.98
CA PRO A 211 9.06 2.66 3.53
C PRO A 211 8.79 2.68 5.05
N ALA A 212 9.60 1.98 5.84
CA ALA A 212 9.43 1.80 7.28
C ALA A 212 9.57 3.09 8.12
N PHE A 213 9.82 4.24 7.47
CA PHE A 213 9.97 5.54 8.10
C PHE A 213 8.71 6.40 8.07
N PHE A 214 7.63 5.95 7.41
CA PHE A 214 6.36 6.67 7.41
C PHE A 214 5.76 6.73 8.80
N SER A 215 5.21 7.88 9.16
CA SER A 215 4.35 7.99 10.33
C SER A 215 3.09 7.13 10.18
N GLU A 216 2.51 6.72 11.31
CA GLU A 216 1.22 6.02 11.30
C GLU A 216 0.14 6.86 10.62
N ARG A 217 0.16 8.18 10.82
CA ARG A 217 -0.77 9.12 10.19
C ARG A 217 -0.60 9.16 8.68
N LEU A 218 0.63 9.32 8.20
CA LEU A 218 0.92 9.31 6.77
C LEU A 218 0.46 7.98 6.19
N PHE A 219 0.80 6.85 6.81
CA PHE A 219 0.35 5.53 6.36
C PHE A 219 -1.18 5.41 6.26
N LYS A 220 -1.93 5.82 7.29
CA LYS A 220 -3.40 5.79 7.27
C LYS A 220 -3.99 6.71 6.21
N ASN A 221 -3.48 7.94 6.11
CA ASN A 221 -3.89 8.93 5.13
C ASN A 221 -3.59 8.47 3.71
N LEU A 222 -2.48 7.76 3.54
CA LEU A 222 -2.07 7.19 2.27
C LEU A 222 -3.10 6.13 1.82
N PHE A 223 -3.46 5.18 2.66
CA PHE A 223 -4.31 4.05 2.25
C PHE A 223 -5.81 4.28 2.42
N SER A 224 -6.24 5.53 2.65
CA SER A 224 -7.64 5.87 2.96
C SER A 224 -8.23 4.95 4.02
N ILE A 225 -7.42 4.53 5.00
CA ILE A 225 -7.88 3.72 6.12
C ILE A 225 -8.61 4.72 7.03
N THR A 226 -9.91 4.89 6.77
CA THR A 226 -10.81 5.86 7.42
C THR A 226 -11.16 5.51 8.86
N SER A 227 -10.45 4.56 9.47
CA SER A 227 -10.57 4.21 10.88
C SER A 227 -10.11 5.38 11.75
N SER A 228 -11.01 6.36 11.94
CA SER A 228 -10.97 7.42 12.95
C SER A 228 -9.55 7.83 13.34
N SER A 229 -8.79 8.44 12.43
CA SER A 229 -7.48 8.95 12.80
C SER A 229 -7.69 9.98 13.92
N SER A 230 -7.00 9.81 15.04
CA SER A 230 -7.02 10.83 16.09
C SER A 230 -6.64 12.19 15.48
N PRO A 231 -7.23 13.30 15.96
CA PRO A 231 -6.86 14.62 15.49
C PRO A 231 -5.35 14.83 15.65
N PRO A 232 -4.71 15.56 14.72
CA PRO A 232 -3.27 15.82 14.81
C PRO A 232 -2.96 16.66 16.04
N THR A 233 -1.83 16.36 16.66
CA THR A 233 -1.36 17.03 17.89
C THR A 233 -0.34 18.11 17.59
N LEU A 234 -0.13 19.03 18.53
CA LEU A 234 0.89 20.09 18.41
C LEU A 234 2.30 19.51 18.20
N ASP A 235 2.59 18.33 18.74
CA ASP A 235 3.90 17.67 18.63
C ASP A 235 4.23 17.22 17.19
N GLU A 236 3.21 17.13 16.33
CA GLU A 236 3.36 16.77 14.92
C GLU A 236 3.71 17.98 14.03
N ILE A 237 3.68 19.19 14.58
CA ILE A 237 4.11 20.41 13.88
C ILE A 237 5.63 20.45 13.85
N THR A 238 6.20 20.29 12.66
CA THR A 238 7.67 20.30 12.48
C THR A 238 8.28 21.70 12.46
N ASP A 239 7.47 22.74 12.32
CA ASP A 239 7.91 24.13 12.47
C ASP A 239 7.92 24.50 13.95
N LEU A 240 9.13 24.59 14.54
CA LEU A 240 9.31 24.80 15.97
C LEU A 240 8.80 26.18 16.44
N ASP A 241 8.89 27.21 15.59
CA ASP A 241 8.39 28.55 15.94
C ASP A 241 6.86 28.54 15.99
N LEU A 242 6.22 27.99 14.96
CA LEU A 242 4.78 27.84 14.92
C LEU A 242 4.28 26.96 16.08
N GLN A 243 4.94 25.83 16.32
CA GLN A 243 4.60 24.91 17.40
C GLN A 243 4.65 25.64 18.76
N THR A 244 5.71 26.41 19.01
CA THR A 244 5.88 27.17 20.26
C THR A 244 4.77 28.23 20.42
N LYS A 245 4.46 28.98 19.37
CA LYS A 245 3.40 30.00 19.38
C LYS A 245 2.01 29.39 19.61
N LEU A 246 1.67 28.31 18.90
CA LEU A 246 0.39 27.62 19.08
C LEU A 246 0.27 26.99 20.47
N ARG A 247 1.37 26.44 21.00
CA ARG A 247 1.42 25.91 22.38
C ARG A 247 1.18 27.02 23.41
N LYS A 248 1.77 28.21 23.22
CA LYS A 248 1.53 29.38 24.07
C LYS A 248 0.05 29.79 24.07
N ILE A 249 -0.64 29.73 22.93
CA ILE A 249 -2.09 29.97 22.86
C ILE A 249 -2.85 28.88 23.63
N PHE A 250 -2.50 27.62 23.43
CA PHE A 250 -3.15 26.47 24.06
C PHE A 250 -3.01 26.48 25.59
N GLU A 251 -1.84 26.87 26.11
CA GLU A 251 -1.52 26.89 27.55
C GLU A 251 -1.98 28.16 28.27
N ALA A 252 -2.48 29.17 27.54
CA ALA A 252 -2.96 30.41 28.14
C ALA A 252 -4.08 30.15 29.15
N GLY A 253 -3.92 30.63 30.38
CA GLY A 253 -4.84 30.35 31.49
C GLY A 253 -6.16 31.13 31.46
N ASP A 254 -6.23 32.21 30.67
CA ASP A 254 -7.41 33.05 30.53
C ASP A 254 -7.54 33.66 29.12
N ILE A 255 -8.69 34.27 28.84
CA ILE A 255 -9.02 34.80 27.51
C ILE A 255 -8.14 36.00 27.11
N THR A 256 -7.68 36.78 28.07
CA THR A 256 -6.84 37.97 27.82
C THR A 256 -5.44 37.52 27.40
N ALA A 257 -4.87 36.57 28.15
CA ALA A 257 -3.60 35.94 27.81
C ALA A 257 -3.68 35.20 26.46
N ALA A 258 -4.77 34.49 26.19
CA ALA A 258 -4.98 33.79 24.92
C ALA A 258 -5.02 34.76 23.74
N ARG A 259 -5.74 35.89 23.86
CA ARG A 259 -5.80 36.92 22.82
C ARG A 259 -4.45 37.59 22.57
N ALA A 260 -3.69 37.87 23.63
CA ALA A 260 -2.33 38.41 23.49
C ALA A 260 -1.40 37.43 22.75
N ALA A 261 -1.49 36.13 23.04
CA ALA A 261 -0.73 35.10 22.33
C ALA A 261 -1.19 34.91 20.87
N ILE A 262 -2.50 35.07 20.59
CA ILE A 262 -3.04 35.05 19.22
C ILE A 262 -2.50 36.23 18.41
N GLU A 263 -2.42 37.43 19.00
CA GLU A 263 -1.86 38.61 18.33
C GLU A 263 -0.39 38.39 17.94
N GLU A 264 0.41 37.79 18.82
CA GLU A 264 1.81 37.43 18.54
C GLU A 264 1.94 36.35 17.44
N CYS A 265 0.94 35.49 17.29
CA CYS A 265 0.88 34.43 16.29
C CYS A 265 0.06 34.82 15.03
N ALA A 266 -0.36 36.08 14.91
CA ALA A 266 -1.38 36.49 13.95
C ALA A 266 -0.98 36.23 12.49
N GLU A 267 0.28 36.48 12.12
CA GLU A 267 0.78 36.24 10.76
C GLU A 267 0.67 34.76 10.37
N SER A 268 1.15 33.85 11.23
CA SER A 268 1.08 32.41 11.00
C SER A 268 -0.37 31.91 10.97
N LEU A 269 -1.21 32.38 11.89
CA LEU A 269 -2.63 32.02 11.92
C LEU A 269 -3.38 32.52 10.68
N SER A 270 -3.00 33.69 10.15
CA SER A 270 -3.57 34.23 8.91
C SER A 270 -3.22 33.34 7.72
N LEU A 271 -1.96 32.91 7.59
CA LEU A 271 -1.50 31.98 6.54
C LEU A 271 -2.19 30.61 6.62
N LEU A 272 -2.48 30.14 7.83
CA LEU A 272 -3.21 28.88 8.06
C LEU A 272 -4.73 29.02 7.96
N GLY A 273 -5.26 30.22 7.68
CA GLY A 273 -6.69 30.49 7.59
C GLY A 273 -7.44 30.32 8.92
N SER A 274 -6.73 30.38 10.06
CA SER A 274 -7.28 30.11 11.40
C SER A 274 -7.39 31.35 12.28
N LEU A 275 -6.85 32.51 11.85
CA LEU A 275 -6.92 33.77 12.58
C LEU A 275 -8.37 34.22 12.76
N ARG A 276 -8.81 34.31 14.01
CA ARG A 276 -10.14 34.81 14.38
C ARG A 276 -10.13 35.37 15.80
N TYR A 277 -11.10 36.22 16.08
CA TYR A 277 -11.39 36.64 17.45
C TYR A 277 -11.99 35.47 18.23
N ILE A 278 -11.61 35.34 19.50
CA ILE A 278 -12.17 34.35 20.44
C ILE A 278 -12.82 35.04 21.64
N GLY A 279 -14.00 34.59 22.01
CA GLY A 279 -14.78 34.96 23.19
C GLY A 279 -14.68 33.97 24.35
N THR A 280 -14.37 32.69 24.08
CA THR A 280 -14.32 31.62 25.09
C THR A 280 -13.03 30.80 25.03
N MET A 281 -12.75 30.03 26.09
CA MET A 281 -11.61 29.10 26.13
C MET A 281 -11.82 27.86 25.24
N GLU A 282 -13.07 27.52 24.94
CA GLU A 282 -13.41 26.47 23.98
C GLU A 282 -13.06 26.91 22.56
N GLU A 283 -13.37 28.16 22.18
CA GLU A 283 -13.00 28.72 20.88
C GLU A 283 -11.48 28.82 20.69
N ARG A 284 -10.72 29.01 21.78
CA ARG A 284 -9.25 28.92 21.80
C ARG A 284 -8.77 27.52 21.42
N GLU A 285 -9.33 26.47 22.02
CA GLU A 285 -8.97 25.08 21.72
C GLU A 285 -9.30 24.72 20.27
N GLN A 286 -10.49 25.12 19.80
CA GLN A 286 -10.88 24.96 18.41
C GLN A 286 -9.96 25.72 17.45
N LEU A 287 -9.39 26.86 17.86
CA LEU A 287 -8.48 27.65 17.03
C LEU A 287 -7.15 26.93 16.87
N VAL A 288 -6.59 26.47 17.99
CA VAL A 288 -5.35 25.69 18.00
C VAL A 288 -5.52 24.40 17.20
N GLN A 289 -6.64 23.69 17.38
CA GLN A 289 -6.91 22.45 16.64
C GLN A 289 -7.04 22.71 15.13
N ALA A 290 -7.78 23.76 14.72
CA ALA A 290 -7.93 24.10 13.30
C ALA A 290 -6.58 24.43 12.65
N ALA A 291 -5.75 25.23 13.32
CA ALA A 291 -4.41 25.59 12.84
C ALA A 291 -3.50 24.36 12.72
N THR A 292 -3.54 23.49 13.73
CA THR A 292 -2.76 22.23 13.77
C THR A 292 -3.19 21.28 12.66
N THR A 293 -4.49 21.07 12.49
CA THR A 293 -5.06 20.23 11.43
C THR A 293 -4.70 20.74 10.04
N PHE A 294 -4.84 22.04 9.80
CA PHE A 294 -4.46 22.61 8.51
C PHE A 294 -2.95 22.48 8.23
N PHE A 295 -2.10 22.69 9.25
CA PHE A 295 -0.65 22.55 9.08
C PHE A 295 -0.23 21.10 8.85
N VAL A 296 -0.77 20.13 9.58
CA VAL A 296 -0.32 18.73 9.47
C VAL A 296 -0.89 18.07 8.21
N GLU A 297 -2.16 18.32 7.91
CA GLU A 297 -2.92 17.58 6.88
C GLU A 297 -3.34 18.48 5.72
N GLY A 298 -3.91 19.64 6.01
CA GLY A 298 -4.49 20.53 4.99
C GLY A 298 -3.49 20.96 3.92
N ARG A 299 -2.32 21.47 4.34
CA ARG A 299 -1.31 22.00 3.41
C ARG A 299 -0.65 20.93 2.54
N THR A 300 -0.61 19.67 3.00
CA THR A 300 0.06 18.57 2.29
C THR A 300 -0.90 17.76 1.43
N LYS A 301 -2.20 18.09 1.42
CA LYS A 301 -3.24 17.35 0.70
C LYS A 301 -2.92 17.15 -0.79
N GLU A 302 -2.58 18.20 -1.52
CA GLU A 302 -2.22 18.09 -2.95
C GLU A 302 -0.98 17.22 -3.18
N ALA A 303 0.02 17.35 -2.31
CA ALA A 303 1.22 16.53 -2.35
C ALA A 303 0.90 15.04 -2.11
N LEU A 304 0.03 14.75 -1.14
CA LEU A 304 -0.47 13.41 -0.85
C LEU A 304 -1.24 12.83 -2.05
N GLU A 305 -2.06 13.63 -2.73
CA GLU A 305 -2.79 13.21 -3.92
C GLU A 305 -1.87 12.92 -5.11
N HIS A 306 -0.85 13.75 -5.33
CA HIS A 306 0.19 13.46 -6.33
C HIS A 306 0.95 12.18 -6.01
N PHE A 307 1.27 11.96 -4.73
CA PHE A 307 1.93 10.75 -4.27
C PHE A 307 1.09 9.50 -4.58
N PHE A 308 -0.24 9.64 -4.62
CA PHE A 308 -1.21 8.59 -4.94
C PHE A 308 -1.80 8.62 -6.34
N TRP A 309 -1.23 9.36 -7.29
CA TRP A 309 -1.89 9.67 -8.56
C TRP A 309 -2.47 8.43 -9.29
N ARG A 310 -1.89 7.24 -9.09
CA ARG A 310 -2.32 5.97 -9.70
C ARG A 310 -3.52 5.29 -9.02
N THR A 311 -3.83 5.57 -7.76
CA THR A 311 -5.02 4.98 -7.09
C THR A 311 -6.28 5.82 -7.27
N LYS A 312 -6.17 7.15 -7.46
CA LYS A 312 -7.33 8.05 -7.65
C LYS A 312 -7.75 8.26 -9.11
N ASN A 313 -6.87 8.03 -10.09
CA ASN A 313 -7.15 8.30 -11.52
C ASN A 313 -7.18 7.04 -12.41
N TRP A 314 -7.34 5.84 -11.85
CA TRP A 314 -7.67 4.68 -12.67
C TRP A 314 -9.11 4.81 -13.17
N LYS A 315 -9.29 5.43 -14.34
CA LYS A 315 -10.52 5.27 -15.11
C LYS A 315 -10.41 3.94 -15.85
N LEU A 316 -11.28 2.99 -15.51
CA LEU A 316 -11.40 1.74 -16.25
C LEU A 316 -11.70 2.07 -17.72
N ARG A 317 -10.93 1.48 -18.63
CA ARG A 317 -11.07 1.66 -20.08
C ARG A 317 -11.67 0.42 -20.74
N ALA A 318 -12.22 0.58 -21.94
CA ALA A 318 -12.78 -0.56 -22.67
C ALA A 318 -11.70 -1.64 -22.90
N GLU A 319 -10.48 -1.22 -23.25
CA GLU A 319 -9.29 -2.09 -23.41
C GLU A 319 -9.01 -2.96 -22.16
N ASP A 320 -9.21 -2.41 -20.96
CA ASP A 320 -8.96 -3.12 -19.71
C ASP A 320 -9.97 -4.27 -19.56
N LEU A 321 -11.26 -4.04 -19.84
CA LEU A 321 -12.28 -5.10 -19.79
C LEU A 321 -12.15 -6.11 -20.93
N MET A 322 -11.74 -5.66 -22.13
CA MET A 322 -11.47 -6.55 -23.26
C MET A 322 -10.34 -7.53 -22.98
N SER A 323 -9.27 -7.06 -22.34
CA SER A 323 -8.10 -7.89 -21.98
C SER A 323 -8.35 -8.73 -20.73
N LEU A 324 -9.21 -8.27 -19.81
CA LEU A 324 -9.58 -8.96 -18.58
C LEU A 324 -10.32 -10.28 -18.84
N PHE A 325 -11.29 -10.28 -19.75
CA PHE A 325 -12.16 -11.44 -19.97
C PHE A 325 -11.69 -12.31 -21.13
N LYS A 326 -11.37 -13.58 -20.83
CA LYS A 326 -11.02 -14.56 -21.87
C LYS A 326 -12.26 -15.32 -22.35
N ALA A 327 -12.56 -15.24 -23.65
CA ALA A 327 -13.69 -15.94 -24.24
C ALA A 327 -13.46 -17.47 -24.32
N GLU A 328 -14.41 -18.23 -23.78
CA GLU A 328 -14.49 -19.69 -23.90
C GLU A 328 -15.33 -20.04 -25.14
N LEU A 329 -14.64 -20.23 -26.28
CA LEU A 329 -15.28 -20.49 -27.55
C LEU A 329 -15.47 -22.00 -27.80
N SER A 330 -16.54 -22.34 -28.52
CA SER A 330 -16.80 -23.65 -29.10
C SER A 330 -15.74 -24.02 -30.15
N CYS A 331 -15.79 -25.26 -30.65
CA CYS A 331 -14.83 -25.74 -31.65
C CYS A 331 -14.79 -24.84 -32.90
N PRO A 332 -13.60 -24.42 -33.36
CA PRO A 332 -13.45 -23.64 -34.59
C PRO A 332 -14.17 -24.28 -35.78
N GLY A 333 -14.87 -23.47 -36.57
CA GLY A 333 -15.64 -23.92 -37.73
C GLY A 333 -17.06 -24.42 -37.43
N SER A 334 -17.44 -24.59 -36.17
CA SER A 334 -18.83 -24.90 -35.79
C SER A 334 -19.76 -23.70 -35.95
N ASN A 335 -21.07 -23.95 -36.13
CA ASN A 335 -22.08 -22.89 -36.14
C ASN A 335 -22.08 -22.09 -34.82
N ARG A 336 -21.85 -22.77 -33.69
CA ARG A 336 -21.75 -22.12 -32.38
C ARG A 336 -20.57 -21.16 -32.33
N TRP A 337 -19.38 -21.61 -32.74
CA TRP A 337 -18.18 -20.76 -32.78
C TRP A 337 -18.38 -19.49 -33.62
N ARG A 338 -19.09 -19.58 -34.76
CA ARG A 338 -19.40 -18.41 -35.60
C ARG A 338 -20.30 -17.39 -34.89
N LEU A 339 -21.32 -17.87 -34.18
CA LEU A 339 -22.23 -17.01 -33.41
C LEU A 339 -21.51 -16.39 -32.21
N GLU A 340 -20.72 -17.18 -31.49
CA GLU A 340 -19.93 -16.72 -30.35
C GLU A 340 -18.90 -15.67 -30.75
N LYS A 341 -18.16 -15.89 -31.85
CA LYS A 341 -17.21 -14.88 -32.38
C LYS A 341 -17.88 -13.57 -32.76
N LYS A 342 -19.07 -13.64 -33.34
CA LYS A 342 -19.87 -12.45 -33.67
C LYS A 342 -20.26 -11.69 -32.40
N VAL A 343 -20.74 -12.40 -31.38
CA VAL A 343 -21.15 -11.79 -30.09
C VAL A 343 -19.94 -11.30 -29.29
N GLU A 344 -18.78 -11.95 -29.40
CA GLU A 344 -17.51 -11.47 -28.87
C GLU A 344 -17.09 -10.14 -29.53
N GLY A 345 -17.41 -9.97 -30.82
CA GLY A 345 -17.28 -8.69 -31.52
C GLY A 345 -18.21 -7.63 -30.93
N TYR A 346 -19.51 -7.94 -30.82
CA TYR A 346 -20.50 -7.05 -30.21
C TYR A 346 -20.15 -6.64 -28.78
N TRP A 347 -19.59 -7.54 -27.99
CA TRP A 347 -19.09 -7.22 -26.66
C TRP A 347 -17.99 -6.14 -26.68
N ARG A 348 -17.02 -6.26 -27.60
CA ARG A 348 -15.94 -5.27 -27.73
C ARG A 348 -16.50 -3.92 -28.15
N ASP A 349 -17.39 -3.90 -29.14
CA ASP A 349 -18.01 -2.67 -29.62
C ASP A 349 -18.86 -2.01 -28.52
N PHE A 350 -19.60 -2.80 -27.74
CA PHE A 350 -20.39 -2.32 -26.60
C PHE A 350 -19.53 -1.68 -25.52
N LEU A 351 -18.37 -2.24 -25.20
CA LEU A 351 -17.43 -1.63 -24.24
C LEU A 351 -16.92 -0.28 -24.74
N VAL A 352 -16.62 -0.15 -26.04
CA VAL A 352 -16.18 1.13 -26.63
C VAL A 352 -17.31 2.15 -26.58
N ASP A 353 -18.52 1.76 -26.97
CA ASP A 353 -19.69 2.65 -26.95
C ASP A 353 -20.02 3.13 -25.52
N VAL A 354 -19.86 2.26 -24.51
CA VAL A 354 -20.01 2.64 -23.10
C VAL A 354 -18.90 3.60 -22.67
N GLU A 355 -17.65 3.38 -23.08
CA GLU A 355 -16.52 4.28 -22.81
C GLU A 355 -16.73 5.68 -23.43
N ASP A 356 -17.29 5.73 -24.64
CA ASP A 356 -17.59 6.95 -25.41
C ASP A 356 -18.90 7.63 -24.95
N GLY A 357 -19.62 7.06 -23.98
CA GLY A 357 -20.81 7.65 -23.38
C GLY A 357 -22.08 7.55 -24.24
N VAL A 358 -22.15 6.56 -25.14
CA VAL A 358 -23.36 6.25 -25.93
C VAL A 358 -24.48 5.71 -25.04
N PHE A 359 -24.12 5.03 -23.94
CA PHE A 359 -25.06 4.45 -22.98
C PHE A 359 -24.96 5.15 -21.62
N GLU A 360 -26.09 5.24 -20.89
CA GLU A 360 -26.16 5.77 -19.52
C GLU A 360 -25.69 4.74 -18.47
N ILE A 361 -24.59 4.06 -18.75
CA ILE A 361 -23.89 3.19 -17.79
C ILE A 361 -22.38 3.43 -17.91
N GLU A 362 -21.65 3.11 -16.85
CA GLU A 362 -20.18 3.17 -16.82
C GLU A 362 -19.55 1.79 -16.91
N LEU A 363 -18.32 1.71 -17.41
CA LEU A 363 -17.54 0.45 -17.45
C LEU A 363 -17.39 -0.17 -16.06
N GLN A 364 -17.34 0.65 -15.01
CA GLN A 364 -17.31 0.21 -13.62
C GLN A 364 -18.56 -0.59 -13.25
N GLN A 365 -19.74 -0.20 -13.73
CA GLN A 365 -20.98 -0.94 -13.47
C GLN A 365 -20.96 -2.30 -14.16
N ILE A 366 -20.34 -2.39 -15.34
CA ILE A 366 -20.13 -3.67 -16.03
C ILE A 366 -19.19 -4.57 -15.23
N LEU A 367 -18.12 -4.01 -14.67
CA LEU A 367 -17.18 -4.74 -13.83
C LEU A 367 -17.85 -5.25 -12.55
N ILE A 368 -18.62 -4.39 -11.86
CA ILE A 368 -19.39 -4.76 -10.67
C ILE A 368 -20.39 -5.87 -11.00
N PHE A 369 -21.13 -5.73 -12.10
CA PHE A 369 -22.06 -6.76 -12.55
C PHE A 369 -21.36 -8.12 -12.76
N ALA A 370 -20.23 -8.12 -13.45
CA ALA A 370 -19.54 -9.37 -13.82
C ALA A 370 -18.74 -10.00 -12.67
N SER A 371 -18.24 -9.20 -11.73
CA SER A 371 -17.24 -9.63 -10.73
C SER A 371 -17.63 -9.37 -9.27
N GLY A 372 -18.59 -8.48 -9.03
CA GLY A 372 -18.92 -7.97 -7.69
C GLY A 372 -17.91 -6.94 -7.16
N ALA A 373 -16.85 -6.61 -7.90
CA ALA A 373 -15.83 -5.65 -7.51
C ALA A 373 -15.99 -4.30 -8.21
N ASP A 374 -15.76 -3.22 -7.47
CA ASP A 374 -15.78 -1.82 -7.95
C ASP A 374 -14.55 -1.46 -8.79
N ARG A 375 -13.50 -2.29 -8.74
CA ARG A 375 -12.23 -2.11 -9.45
C ARG A 375 -11.59 -3.46 -9.76
N ILE A 376 -10.73 -3.50 -10.78
CA ILE A 376 -9.92 -4.68 -11.03
C ILE A 376 -8.92 -4.76 -9.87
N PRO A 377 -8.87 -5.87 -9.10
CA PRO A 377 -7.89 -6.00 -8.03
C PRO A 377 -6.48 -5.76 -8.57
N ALA A 378 -5.58 -5.17 -7.77
CA ALA A 378 -4.19 -4.96 -8.19
C ALA A 378 -3.52 -6.28 -8.64
N LEU A 379 -4.03 -7.42 -8.15
CA LEU A 379 -3.64 -8.78 -8.47
C LEU A 379 -4.42 -9.46 -9.61
N GLY A 380 -5.37 -8.75 -10.22
CA GLY A 380 -6.33 -9.36 -11.13
C GLY A 380 -7.26 -10.29 -10.36
N PHE A 381 -8.17 -10.95 -11.07
CA PHE A 381 -9.07 -11.91 -10.44
C PHE A 381 -8.47 -13.31 -10.47
N THR A 382 -8.68 -14.05 -9.38
CA THR A 382 -8.42 -15.48 -9.30
C THR A 382 -9.73 -16.16 -8.91
N PRO A 383 -10.33 -16.99 -9.77
CA PRO A 383 -9.83 -17.44 -11.08
C PRO A 383 -9.84 -16.35 -12.18
N GLN A 384 -9.13 -16.59 -13.28
CA GLN A 384 -9.11 -15.70 -14.46
C GLN A 384 -10.55 -15.46 -14.96
N PRO A 385 -10.97 -14.21 -15.18
CA PRO A 385 -12.31 -13.90 -15.69
C PRO A 385 -12.55 -14.48 -17.08
N THR A 386 -13.73 -15.04 -17.29
CA THR A 386 -14.09 -15.64 -18.58
C THR A 386 -15.43 -15.17 -19.14
N ILE A 387 -15.52 -15.18 -20.47
CA ILE A 387 -16.76 -14.99 -21.20
C ILE A 387 -17.26 -16.35 -21.68
N GLY A 388 -18.49 -16.69 -21.28
CA GLY A 388 -19.27 -17.78 -21.87
C GLY A 388 -20.40 -17.25 -22.75
N PHE A 389 -21.10 -18.14 -23.43
CA PHE A 389 -22.18 -17.78 -24.36
C PHE A 389 -23.45 -18.58 -24.09
N ILE A 390 -24.59 -17.90 -24.10
CA ILE A 390 -25.91 -18.49 -23.83
C ILE A 390 -26.59 -18.82 -25.17
N HIS A 391 -26.60 -20.10 -25.50
CA HIS A 391 -27.24 -20.62 -26.73
C HIS A 391 -28.70 -21.04 -26.52
N GLU A 392 -29.20 -20.94 -25.29
CA GLU A 392 -30.55 -21.37 -24.92
C GLU A 392 -31.60 -20.34 -25.37
N ILE A 393 -32.63 -20.81 -26.08
CA ILE A 393 -33.71 -19.97 -26.59
C ILE A 393 -34.52 -19.42 -25.40
N GLY A 394 -34.79 -18.12 -25.42
CA GLY A 394 -35.56 -17.42 -24.39
C GLY A 394 -34.73 -16.81 -23.26
N ARG A 395 -33.42 -17.05 -23.23
CA ARG A 395 -32.49 -16.40 -22.30
C ARG A 395 -31.81 -15.21 -22.98
N ASN A 396 -32.48 -14.06 -22.90
CA ASN A 396 -32.10 -12.88 -23.67
C ASN A 396 -31.13 -11.93 -22.94
N TYR A 397 -30.98 -12.05 -21.62
CA TYR A 397 -30.18 -11.15 -20.79
C TYR A 397 -28.80 -11.74 -20.49
N PRO A 398 -27.78 -10.90 -20.20
CA PRO A 398 -26.51 -11.38 -19.68
C PRO A 398 -26.66 -11.97 -18.29
N GLU A 399 -25.73 -12.87 -17.96
CA GLU A 399 -25.67 -13.49 -16.63
C GLU A 399 -24.25 -13.44 -16.11
N ALA A 400 -24.11 -13.13 -14.81
CA ALA A 400 -22.82 -13.12 -14.16
C ALA A 400 -22.77 -14.17 -13.04
N ASN A 401 -21.63 -14.82 -12.90
CA ASN A 401 -21.24 -15.53 -11.68
C ASN A 401 -20.05 -14.78 -11.09
N THR A 402 -20.33 -13.95 -10.09
CA THR A 402 -19.33 -13.08 -9.45
C THR A 402 -18.23 -13.87 -8.74
N CYS A 403 -18.57 -14.99 -8.10
CA CYS A 403 -17.59 -15.86 -7.42
C CYS A 403 -16.54 -16.45 -8.36
N LEU A 404 -16.93 -16.76 -9.61
CA LEU A 404 -16.04 -17.30 -10.64
C LEU A 404 -15.60 -16.24 -11.66
N VAL A 405 -16.07 -15.01 -11.49
CA VAL A 405 -15.90 -13.88 -12.42
C VAL A 405 -16.20 -14.29 -13.87
N LYS A 406 -17.34 -14.98 -14.05
CA LYS A 406 -17.77 -15.50 -15.35
C LYS A 406 -18.98 -14.73 -15.86
N LEU A 407 -18.79 -14.01 -16.95
CA LEU A 407 -19.84 -13.31 -17.68
C LEU A 407 -20.35 -14.19 -18.80
N LYS A 408 -21.66 -14.40 -18.90
CA LYS A 408 -22.29 -15.12 -20.00
C LYS A 408 -23.06 -14.15 -20.88
N LEU A 409 -22.70 -14.13 -22.16
CA LEU A 409 -23.29 -13.25 -23.16
C LEU A 409 -24.42 -13.97 -23.91
N PRO A 410 -25.61 -13.34 -24.04
CA PRO A 410 -26.71 -13.90 -24.82
C PRO A 410 -26.42 -13.82 -26.32
N ILE A 411 -26.76 -14.89 -27.06
CA ILE A 411 -26.63 -14.89 -28.52
C ILE A 411 -27.77 -14.09 -29.15
N HIS A 412 -27.44 -12.96 -29.77
CA HIS A 412 -28.40 -12.11 -30.49
C HIS A 412 -28.06 -11.97 -31.97
N GLU A 413 -29.09 -11.78 -32.79
CA GLU A 413 -28.95 -11.66 -34.25
C GLU A 413 -28.36 -10.32 -34.67
N THR A 414 -28.59 -9.25 -33.91
CA THR A 414 -28.11 -7.90 -34.26
C THR A 414 -27.44 -7.24 -33.06
N TYR A 415 -26.62 -6.24 -33.35
CA TYR A 415 -25.91 -5.48 -32.33
C TYR A 415 -26.90 -4.71 -31.43
N GLU A 416 -27.94 -4.14 -32.02
CA GLU A 416 -28.95 -3.35 -31.32
C GLU A 416 -29.73 -4.18 -30.29
N ASN A 417 -30.08 -5.43 -30.65
CA ASN A 417 -30.72 -6.34 -29.69
C ASN A 417 -29.74 -6.75 -28.59
N PHE A 418 -28.49 -7.04 -28.95
CA PHE A 418 -27.45 -7.36 -27.98
C PHE A 418 -27.27 -6.24 -26.94
N THR A 419 -27.02 -5.01 -27.39
CA THR A 419 -26.75 -3.88 -26.49
C THR A 419 -27.95 -3.50 -25.65
N LYS A 420 -29.17 -3.55 -26.22
CA LYS A 420 -30.41 -3.34 -25.47
C LYS A 420 -30.50 -4.28 -24.26
N TYR A 421 -30.37 -5.58 -24.49
CA TYR A 421 -30.51 -6.56 -23.40
C TYR A 421 -29.31 -6.57 -22.45
N MET A 422 -28.11 -6.24 -22.93
CA MET A 422 -26.94 -6.03 -22.07
C MET A 422 -27.18 -4.86 -21.09
N PHE A 423 -27.57 -3.70 -21.61
CA PHE A 423 -27.86 -2.51 -20.82
C PHE A 423 -28.98 -2.74 -19.81
N GLU A 424 -30.12 -3.27 -20.26
CA GLU A 424 -31.26 -3.58 -19.39
C GLU A 424 -30.87 -4.60 -18.31
N GLY A 425 -30.13 -5.66 -18.66
CA GLY A 425 -29.71 -6.70 -17.71
C GLY A 425 -28.75 -6.21 -16.63
N ILE A 426 -27.82 -5.32 -16.98
CA ILE A 426 -26.85 -4.75 -16.04
C ILE A 426 -27.56 -3.78 -15.06
N ILE A 427 -28.42 -2.90 -15.55
CA ILE A 427 -29.14 -1.93 -14.69
C ILE A 427 -30.16 -2.62 -13.77
N GLN A 428 -30.86 -3.63 -14.27
CA GLN A 428 -31.97 -4.27 -13.54
C GLN A 428 -31.51 -5.33 -12.52
N SER A 429 -30.21 -5.55 -12.36
CA SER A 429 -29.65 -6.51 -11.40
C SER A 429 -29.33 -5.82 -10.06
N PRO A 430 -30.24 -5.80 -9.05
CA PRO A 430 -30.18 -4.89 -7.91
C PRO A 430 -29.31 -5.40 -6.74
N THR A 431 -28.48 -6.40 -6.98
CA THR A 431 -27.73 -7.09 -5.93
C THR A 431 -26.25 -6.93 -6.22
N PHE A 432 -25.53 -6.37 -5.25
CA PHE A 432 -24.12 -5.95 -5.22
C PHE A 432 -23.85 -4.50 -5.66
N GLY A 433 -23.79 -3.57 -4.68
CA GLY A 433 -22.86 -2.43 -4.75
C GLY A 433 -23.40 -0.99 -4.66
N MET A 434 -24.25 -0.64 -3.70
CA MET A 434 -24.28 0.71 -3.09
C MET A 434 -24.32 0.51 -1.57
N ALA A 435 -23.15 0.21 -0.98
CA ALA A 435 -22.89 0.26 0.45
C ALA A 435 -21.49 0.85 0.66
#